data_AF-A0A954IC71-F1
#
_entry.id   AF-A0A954IC71-F1
#
_cell.length_a   1.000
_cell.length_b   1.000
_cell.length_c   1.000
_cell.angle_alpha   90.00
_cell.angle_beta   90.00
_cell.angle_gamma   90.00
#
_symmetry.space_group_name_H-M   'P 1'
#
loop_
_entity.id
_entity.type
_entity.pdbx_description
1 polymer ?
#
loop_
_entity_poly.entity_id
_entity_poly.type
_entity_poly.pdbx_seq_one_letter_code
_entity_poly.pdbx_strand_id
1 'polypeptide(L)' 'MFRKAGLDVSQATIVHFYPEATEQLLARLEADYAGKAPQEVRRTIFEVVARGNGFEFVVTEQKYR' A
#
# COMPACT_ATOMS: atom_id res chain seq x y z
N MET A 1 0.71 -3.39 -17.36
CA MET A 1 1.55 -2.58 -18.26
C MET A 1 0.72 -1.40 -18.80
N PHE A 2 0.70 -0.26 -18.10
CA PHE A 2 -0.06 0.93 -18.51
C PHE A 2 0.76 1.80 -19.45
N ARG A 3 0.75 1.48 -20.75
CA ARG A 3 1.18 2.41 -21.80
C ARG A 3 -0.03 3.23 -22.25
N LYS A 4 -0.15 4.45 -21.75
CA LYS A 4 -0.93 5.48 -22.45
C LYS A 4 -0.13 6.79 -22.40
N ALA A 5 0.16 7.30 -23.60
CA ALA A 5 0.69 8.63 -23.88
C ALA A 5 2.21 8.90 -23.71
N GLY A 6 3.09 7.99 -24.16
CA GLY A 6 4.45 8.37 -24.61
C GLY A 6 5.38 9.06 -23.60
N LEU A 7 5.03 9.09 -22.32
CA LEU A 7 5.84 9.65 -21.25
C LEU A 7 6.59 8.51 -20.57
N ASP A 8 7.89 8.71 -20.36
CA ASP A 8 8.74 7.82 -19.56
C ASP A 8 8.33 7.95 -18.08
N VAL A 9 7.33 7.18 -17.67
CA VAL A 9 6.80 7.14 -16.30
C VAL A 9 7.68 6.35 -15.34
N SER A 10 8.93 6.04 -15.72
CA SER A 10 9.88 5.32 -14.86
C SER A 10 10.17 6.01 -13.53
N GLN A 11 9.84 7.30 -13.37
CA GLN A 11 10.01 8.05 -12.12
C GLN A 11 8.76 8.78 -11.61
N ALA A 12 7.59 8.57 -12.22
CA ALA A 12 6.37 9.17 -11.70
C ALA A 12 5.96 8.42 -10.42
N THR A 13 5.95 9.11 -9.27
CA THR A 13 5.30 8.59 -8.08
C THR A 13 3.80 8.59 -8.35
N ILE A 14 3.27 7.42 -8.72
CA ILE A 14 1.84 7.25 -8.93
C ILE A 14 1.19 7.20 -7.54
N VAL A 15 0.45 8.25 -7.21
CA VAL A 15 -0.38 8.29 -6.00
C VAL A 15 -1.75 7.77 -6.38
N HIS A 16 -2.18 6.68 -5.75
CA HIS A 16 -3.54 6.18 -5.87
C HIS A 16 -4.35 6.69 -4.68
N PHE A 17 -5.50 7.30 -4.98
CA PHE A 17 -6.52 7.56 -3.98
C PHE A 17 -7.43 6.34 -3.93
N TYR A 18 -7.56 5.74 -2.76
CA TYR A 18 -8.41 4.59 -2.57
C TYR A 18 -9.75 5.02 -1.97
N PRO A 19 -10.84 4.24 -2.19
CA PRO A 19 -12.06 4.44 -1.44
C PRO A 19 -11.81 4.32 0.07
N GLU A 20 -12.58 5.04 0.89
CA GLU A 20 -12.43 5.08 2.35
C GLU A 20 -12.35 3.68 2.99
N ALA A 21 -13.18 2.75 2.53
CA ALA A 21 -13.17 1.38 3.04
C ALA A 21 -11.82 0.67 2.85
N THR A 22 -11.13 0.93 1.73
CA THR A 22 -9.82 0.37 1.45
C THR A 22 -8.74 1.08 2.28
N GLU A 23 -8.83 2.39 2.46
CA GLU A 23 -7.91 3.12 3.33
C GLU A 23 -7.99 2.64 4.78
N GLN A 24 -9.22 2.44 5.29
CA GLN A 24 -9.44 1.87 6.62
C GLN A 24 -8.88 0.46 6.75
N LEU A 25 -8.99 -0.38 5.71
CA LEU A 25 -8.40 -1.71 5.69
C LEU A 25 -6.87 -1.64 5.78
N LEU A 26 -6.24 -0.79 4.97
CA LEU A 26 -4.78 -0.63 4.96
C LEU A 26 -4.26 -0.10 6.29
N ALA A 27 -4.97 0.86 6.91
CA ALA A 27 -4.61 1.40 8.22
C ALA A 27 -4.67 0.33 9.33
N ARG A 28 -5.65 -0.57 9.29
CA ARG A 28 -5.74 -1.71 10.22
C ARG A 28 -4.57 -2.66 10.02
N LEU A 29 -4.28 -3.05 8.78
CA LEU A 29 -3.14 -3.93 8.46
C LEU A 29 -1.81 -3.34 8.89
N GLU A 30 -1.63 -2.03 8.72
CA GLU A 30 -0.44 -1.30 9.18
C GLU A 30 -0.27 -1.37 10.70
N ALA A 31 -1.35 -1.10 11.44
CA ALA A 31 -1.35 -1.12 12.90
C ALA A 31 -1.14 -2.54 13.45
N ASP A 32 -1.81 -3.53 12.87
CA ASP A 32 -1.71 -4.94 13.24
C ASP A 32 -0.29 -5.48 13.02
N TYR A 33 0.37 -5.06 11.93
CA TYR A 33 1.75 -5.45 11.63
C TYR A 33 2.78 -4.75 12.54
N ALA A 34 2.60 -3.45 12.81
CA ALA A 34 3.60 -2.64 13.51
C ALA A 34 3.77 -3.06 14.98
N GLY A 35 2.71 -3.53 15.64
CA GLY A 35 2.70 -3.73 17.10
C GLY A 35 3.13 -2.49 17.89
N LYS A 36 3.11 -1.31 17.25
CA LYS A 36 3.64 -0.02 17.69
C LYS A 36 2.61 1.06 17.41
N ALA A 37 2.77 2.23 18.03
CA ALA A 37 1.85 3.33 17.76
C ALA A 37 1.99 3.77 16.29
N PRO A 38 0.89 4.06 15.57
CA PRO A 38 0.95 4.48 14.16
C PRO A 38 1.85 5.70 13.91
N GLN A 39 2.04 6.56 14.92
CA GLN A 39 2.92 7.74 14.82
C GLN A 39 4.41 7.36 14.69
N GLU A 40 4.80 6.17 15.13
CA GLU A 40 6.16 5.63 15.01
C GLU A 40 6.43 5.03 13.63
N VAL A 41 5.37 4.77 12.84
CA VAL A 41 5.49 4.24 11.48
C VAL A 41 5.77 5.39 10.52
N ARG A 42 6.87 5.28 9.77
CA ARG A 42 7.27 6.26 8.74
C ARG A 42 6.73 5.87 7.37
N ARG A 43 6.75 4.58 7.04
CA ARG A 43 6.32 4.06 5.75
C ARG A 43 5.96 2.59 5.86
N THR A 44 4.87 2.20 5.22
CA THR A 44 4.52 0.80 5.02
C THR A 44 4.39 0.51 3.52
N ILE A 45 4.96 -0.61 3.07
CA ILE A 45 4.84 -1.13 1.72
C ILE A 45 3.89 -2.31 1.77
N PHE A 46 2.85 -2.23 0.96
CA PHE A 46 1.86 -3.30 0.78
C PHE A 46 2.08 -3.96 -0.56
N GLU A 47 2.09 -5.28 -0.56
CA GLU A 47 1.97 -6.09 -1.78
C GLU A 47 0.53 -6.54 -1.96
N VAL A 48 0.08 -6.60 -3.21
CA VAL A 48 -1.25 -7.12 -3.58
C VAL A 48 -1.08 -8.54 -4.07
N VAL A 49 -1.57 -9.51 -3.30
CA VAL A 49 -1.50 -10.92 -3.65
C VAL A 49 -2.86 -11.41 -4.12
N ALA A 50 -2.89 -12.28 -5.13
CA ALA A 50 -4.12 -12.93 -5.55
C ALA A 50 -4.45 -14.05 -4.56
N ARG A 51 -5.66 -14.04 -3.98
CA ARG A 51 -6.16 -15.09 -3.10
C ARG A 51 -7.54 -15.52 -3.57
N GLY A 52 -7.62 -16.71 -4.17
CA GLY A 52 -8.86 -17.26 -4.72
C GLY A 52 -9.44 -16.34 -5.80
N ASN A 53 -10.68 -15.87 -5.60
CA ASN A 53 -11.39 -14.98 -6.53
C ASN A 53 -11.20 -13.48 -6.20
N GLY A 54 -10.21 -13.14 -5.37
CA GLY A 54 -9.98 -11.76 -4.93
C GLY A 54 -8.51 -11.41 -4.78
N PHE A 55 -8.28 -10.19 -4.28
CA PHE A 55 -6.96 -9.67 -3.94
C PHE A 55 -6.90 -9.37 -2.45
N GLU A 56 -5.73 -9.61 -1.86
CA GLU A 56 -5.43 -9.30 -0.47
C GLU A 56 -4.21 -8.38 -0.40
N PHE A 57 -4.26 -7.43 0.52
CA PHE A 57 -3.12 -6.57 0.83
C PHE A 57 -2.31 -7.21 1.95
N VAL A 58 -1.01 -7.34 1.75
CA VAL A 58 -0.09 -7.89 2.74
C VAL A 58 1.03 -6.89 2.97
N VAL A 59 1.35 -6.61 4.23
CA VAL A 59 2.49 -5.76 4.57
C VAL A 59 3.78 -6.54 4.30
N THR A 60 4.66 -6.00 3.46
CA THR A 60 5.95 -6.64 3.12
C THR A 60 7.14 -5.92 3.71
N GLU A 61 7.05 -4.60 3.89
CA GLU A 61 8.09 -3.80 4.51
C GLU A 61 7.47 -2.67 5.32
N GLN A 62 8.00 -2.42 6.51
CA GLN A 62 7.65 -1.27 7.32
C GLN A 62 8.91 -0.58 7.84
N LYS A 63 8.98 0.74 7.65
CA LYS A 63 10.05 1.59 8.20
C LYS A 63 9.50 2.42 9.33
N TYR A 64 10.26 2.47 10.41
CA TYR A 64 9.95 3.27 11.60
C TYR A 64 10.72 4.59 11.60
N ARG A 65 10.32 5.50 12.48
CA ARG A 65 11.03 6.77 12.73
C ARG A 65 12.24 6.58 13.62
#